data_AF-A0A2D5T051-F1
#
_entry.id   AF-A0A2D5T051-F1
#
_cell.length_a   1.000
_cell.length_b   1.000
_cell.length_c   1.000
_cell.angle_alpha   90.00
_cell.angle_beta   90.00
_cell.angle_gamma   90.00
#
_symmetry.space_group_name_H-M   'P 1'
#
loop_
_entity.id
_entity.type
_entity.pdbx_description
1 polymer ?
#
loop_
_entity_poly.entity_id
_entity_poly.type
_entity_poly.pdbx_seq_one_letter_code
_entity_poly.pdbx_strand_id
1 'polypeptide(L)' 'MNYACFVTEVTVTDPNTNAPVEVAIYKDSESGAMFGVDSSYIMTLSDDDPVNNPFNGDEIELVEG' A
#
# COMPACT_ATOMS: atom_id res chain seq x y z
N MET A 1 -14.27 -10.01 1.32
CA MET A 1 -13.60 -8.71 1.17
C MET A 1 -12.31 -8.95 0.43
N ASN A 2 -11.97 -8.10 -0.54
CA ASN A 2 -10.65 -8.13 -1.13
C ASN A 2 -9.69 -7.44 -0.15
N TYR A 3 -8.54 -8.03 0.10
CA TYR A 3 -7.57 -7.49 1.06
C TYR A 3 -6.14 -7.65 0.55
N ALA A 4 -5.23 -6.81 1.05
CA ALA A 4 -3.81 -6.90 0.79
C ALA A 4 -3.04 -7.01 2.10
N CYS A 5 -2.17 -8.01 2.22
CA CYS A 5 -1.37 -8.23 3.41
C CYS A 5 -0.09 -7.41 3.37
N PHE A 6 0.24 -6.75 4.47
CA PHE A 6 1.54 -6.12 4.66
C PHE A 6 2.66 -7.15 4.49
N VAL A 7 3.69 -6.78 3.74
CA VAL A 7 4.87 -7.60 3.48
C VAL A 7 6.10 -7.01 4.16
N THR A 8 6.38 -5.74 3.91
CA THR A 8 7.54 -5.01 4.45
C THR A 8 7.38 -3.53 4.20
N GLU A 9 8.11 -2.71 4.93
CA GLU A 9 8.35 -1.31 4.58
C GLU A 9 9.73 -1.16 3.95
N VAL A 10 9.85 -0.29 2.95
CA VAL A 10 11.11 0.03 2.28
C VAL A 10 11.25 1.54 2.08
N THR A 11 12.47 2.05 2.24
CA THR A 11 12.79 3.44 1.89
C THR A 11 13.16 3.53 0.41
N VAL A 12 12.47 4.40 -0.34
CA VAL A 12 12.74 4.68 -1.76
C VAL A 12 13.11 6.15 -1.92
N THR A 13 14.06 6.46 -2.79
CA THR A 13 14.34 7.85 -3.18
C THR A 13 13.34 8.30 -4.25
N ASP A 14 12.51 9.29 -3.94
CA ASP A 14 11.62 9.89 -4.95
C ASP A 14 12.46 10.61 -6.01
N PRO A 15 12.37 10.22 -7.30
CA PRO A 15 13.18 10.82 -8.36
C PRO A 15 12.86 12.31 -8.61
N ASN A 16 11.70 12.80 -8.19
CA ASN A 16 11.31 14.19 -8.40
C ASN A 16 11.94 15.12 -7.36
N THR A 17 11.96 14.69 -6.09
CA THR A 17 12.44 15.50 -4.97
C THR A 17 13.84 15.12 -4.48
N ASN A 18 14.34 13.92 -4.84
CA ASN A 18 15.51 13.26 -4.25
C ASN A 18 15.42 13.04 -2.73
N ALA A 19 14.22 13.14 -2.15
CA ALA A 19 14.00 12.85 -0.75
C ALA A 19 13.76 11.34 -0.52
N PRO A 20 14.15 10.80 0.64
CA PRO A 20 13.71 9.47 1.05
C PRO A 20 12.20 9.49 1.36
N VAL A 21 11.50 8.45 0.92
CA VAL A 21 10.08 8.20 1.18
C VAL A 21 9.94 6.78 1.68
N GLU A 22 9.22 6.60 2.79
CA GLU A 22 8.88 5.26 3.30
C GLU A 22 7.67 4.73 2.55
N VAL A 23 7.79 3.51 2.04
CA VAL A 23 6.77 2.84 1.23
C VAL A 23 6.47 1.49 1.84
N ALA A 24 5.23 1.32 2.29
CA ALA A 24 4.71 0.04 2.74
C ALA A 24 4.31 -0.81 1.53
N ILE A 25 4.85 -2.03 1.48
CA ILE A 25 4.61 -3.01 0.42
C ILE A 25 3.53 -3.97 0.88
N TYR A 26 2.49 -4.10 0.06
CA TYR A 26 1.36 -5.01 0.29
C TYR A 26 1.27 -6.04 -0.83
N LYS A 27 0.79 -7.24 -0.49
CA LYS A 27 0.47 -8.30 -1.43
C LYS A 27 -1.04 -8.49 -1.53
N ASP A 28 -1.57 -8.25 -2.72
CA ASP A 28 -2.96 -8.50 -3.05
C ASP A 28 -3.31 -9.99 -2.89
N SER A 29 -4.36 -10.27 -2.13
CA SER A 29 -4.76 -11.65 -1.80
C SER A 29 -5.35 -12.41 -2.99
N GLU A 30 -5.93 -11.69 -3.96
CA GLU A 30 -6.58 -12.30 -5.12
C GLU A 30 -5.60 -12.61 -6.25
N SER A 31 -4.87 -11.59 -6.73
CA SER A 31 -3.93 -11.73 -7.85
C SER A 31 -2.54 -12.21 -7.41
N GLY A 32 -2.19 -12.04 -6.13
CA GLY A 32 -0.84 -12.26 -5.63
C GLY A 32 0.17 -11.17 -6.04
N ALA A 33 -0.27 -10.13 -6.76
CA ALA A 33 0.56 -9.01 -7.15
C ALA A 33 0.95 -8.17 -5.92
N MET A 34 2.08 -7.47 -6.01
CA MET A 34 2.56 -6.60 -4.94
C MET A 34 2.52 -5.14 -5.39
N PHE A 35 2.11 -4.26 -4.49
CA PHE A 35 2.08 -2.83 -4.71
C PHE A 35 2.61 -2.09 -3.48
N GLY A 36 3.19 -0.92 -3.72
CA GLY A 36 3.69 -0.05 -2.66
C GLY A 36 2.76 1.14 -2.47
N VAL A 37 2.53 1.52 -1.22
CA VAL A 37 1.77 2.71 -0.84
C VAL A 37 2.65 3.55 0.07
N ASP A 38 2.63 4.87 -0.13
CA ASP A 38 3.36 5.80 0.72
C ASP A 38 2.87 5.68 2.18
N SER A 39 3.79 5.40 3.10
CA SER A 39 3.44 5.15 4.51
C SER A 39 2.77 6.37 5.15
N SER A 40 3.13 7.59 4.74
CA SER A 40 2.50 8.81 5.25
C SER A 40 1.05 8.95 4.79
N TYR A 41 0.70 8.45 3.60
CA TYR A 41 -0.68 8.41 3.12
C TYR A 41 -1.52 7.43 3.96
N ILE A 42 -0.98 6.25 4.25
CA ILE A 42 -1.67 5.24 5.08
C ILE A 42 -1.98 5.79 6.47
N MET A 43 -1.06 6.53 7.09
CA MET A 43 -1.29 7.17 8.38
C MET A 43 -2.42 8.21 8.39
N THR A 44 -2.87 8.67 7.22
CA THR A 44 -4.03 9.56 7.10
C THR A 44 -5.36 8.83 6.98
N LEU A 45 -5.33 7.53 6.71
CA LEU A 45 -6.50 6.68 6.60
C LEU A 45 -6.95 6.23 8.00
N SER A 46 -8.25 6.10 8.19
CA SER A 46 -8.82 5.37 9.31
C SER A 46 -8.68 3.86 9.05
N ASP A 47 -8.70 3.04 10.11
CA ASP A 47 -8.60 1.58 9.98
C ASP A 47 -9.69 0.97 9.06
N ASP A 48 -10.83 1.66 8.92
CA ASP A 48 -11.98 1.25 8.09
C ASP A 48 -11.98 1.88 6.67
N ASP A 49 -11.01 2.73 6.33
CA ASP A 49 -10.99 3.43 5.04
C ASP A 49 -10.41 2.50 3.94
N PRO A 50 -11.20 2.07 2.94
CA PRO A 50 -10.69 1.23 1.87
C PRO A 50 -9.77 2.02 0.94
N VAL A 51 -8.78 1.33 0.38
CA VAL A 51 -7.89 1.88 -0.66
C VAL A 51 -8.31 1.34 -2.02
N ASN A 52 -8.07 2.08 -3.10
CA ASN A 52 -8.30 1.56 -4.45
C ASN A 52 -7.14 0.64 -4.85
N ASN A 53 -7.46 -0.58 -5.26
CA ASN A 53 -6.51 -1.54 -5.78
C ASN A 53 -5.94 -1.03 -7.13
N PRO A 54 -4.62 -0.90 -7.27
CA PRO A 54 -4.00 -0.31 -8.45
C PRO A 54 -4.11 -1.19 -9.72
N PHE A 55 -4.53 -2.45 -9.59
CA PHE A 55 -4.57 -3.42 -10.70
C PHE A 55 -5.94 -3.54 -11.36
N ASN A 56 -7.01 -3.37 -10.60
CA ASN A 56 -8.39 -3.54 -11.09
C ASN A 56 -9.30 -2.33 -10.77
N GLY A 57 -8.88 -1.44 -9.86
CA GLY A 57 -9.66 -0.27 -9.43
C GLY A 57 -10.72 -0.56 -8.38
N ASP A 58 -10.81 -1.80 -7.87
CA ASP A 58 -11.75 -2.17 -6.82
C ASP A 58 -11.26 -1.71 -5.43
N GLU A 59 -12.16 -1.61 -4.46
CA GLU A 59 -11.81 -1.33 -3.07
C GLU A 59 -11.09 -2.54 -2.43
N ILE A 60 -10.00 -2.26 -1.72
CA ILE A 60 -9.19 -3.24 -1.01
C ILE A 60 -8.85 -2.77 0.41
N GLU A 61 -8.98 -3.69 1.36
CA GLU A 61 -8.60 -3.48 2.76
C GLU A 61 -7.10 -3.77 2.94
N LEU A 62 -6.37 -2.86 3.60
CA LEU A 62 -4.97 -3.07 3.94
C LEU A 62 -4.89 -3.70 5.33
N VAL A 63 -4.27 -4.87 5.44
CA VAL A 63 -4.16 -5.59 6.72
C VAL A 63 -2.72 -5.78 7.15
N GLU A 64 -2.47 -5.59 8.45
CA GLU A 64 -1.20 -5.98 9.09
C GLU A 64 -1.08 -7.51 9.11
N GLY A 65 0.13 -8.02 8.88
CA GLY A 65 0.44 -9.46 8.82
C GLY A 65 0.58 -10.15 10.17
#